data_AF-A0A2N5IVL2-F1
#
_entry.id   AF-A0A2N5IVL2-F1
#
_cell.length_a   1.000
_cell.length_b   1.000
_cell.length_c   1.000
_cell.angle_alpha   90.00
_cell.angle_beta   90.00
_cell.angle_gamma   90.00
#
_symmetry.space_group_name_H-M   'P 1'
#
loop_
_entity.id
_entity.type
_entity.pdbx_description
1 polymer ?
#
loop_
_entity_poly.entity_id
_entity_poly.type
_entity_poly.pdbx_seq_one_letter_code
_entity_poly.pdbx_strand_id
1 'polypeptide(L)' 'MSVEYWTAAQVSEYLGGRPSPAALAVMRTRGKGPRFVKLGAKIPGCRNDTRPVRYPVKEVVRWAMENGLQSQTIAA' A
#
# COMPACT_ATOMS: atom_id res chain seq x y z
N MET A 1 19.15 8.55 1.89
CA MET A 1 18.04 8.08 1.03
C MET A 1 16.76 8.16 1.84
N SER A 2 15.93 9.18 1.59
CA SER A 2 14.63 9.31 2.26
C SER A 2 13.72 8.17 1.81
N VAL A 3 13.17 7.41 2.75
CA VAL A 3 12.14 6.41 2.43
C VAL A 3 10.84 7.17 2.23
N GLU A 4 10.36 7.22 0.99
CA GLU A 4 9.07 7.80 0.69
C GLU A 4 7.94 6.82 1.06
N TYR A 5 6.81 7.38 1.51
CA TYR A 5 5.69 6.62 2.02
C TYR A 5 4.38 7.08 1.36
N TRP A 6 3.71 6.16 0.68
CA TRP A 6 2.43 6.42 0.01
C TRP A 6 1.23 5.94 0.80
N THR A 7 0.08 6.61 0.62
CA THR A 7 -1.21 6.10 1.08
C THR A 7 -1.72 5.00 0.14
N ALA A 8 -2.74 4.25 0.55
CA ALA A 8 -3.40 3.29 -0.32
C ALA A 8 -3.97 3.95 -1.60
N ALA A 9 -4.41 5.21 -1.52
CA ALA A 9 -4.88 5.97 -2.68
C ALA A 9 -3.74 6.22 -3.67
N GLN A 10 -2.61 6.74 -3.20
CA GLN A 10 -1.43 6.99 -4.05
C GLN A 10 -0.86 5.70 -4.67
N VAL A 11 -0.84 4.59 -3.92
CA VAL A 11 -0.44 3.28 -4.47
C VAL A 11 -1.41 2.84 -5.56
N SER A 12 -2.72 3.00 -5.33
CA SER A 12 -3.72 2.66 -6.33
C SER A 12 -3.57 3.52 -7.57
N GLU A 13 -3.34 4.82 -7.45
CA GLU A 13 -3.11 5.74 -8.58
C GLU A 13 -1.86 5.34 -9.37
N TYR A 14 -0.76 5.06 -8.68
CA TYR A 14 0.49 4.60 -9.31
C TYR A 14 0.31 3.31 -10.12
N LEU A 15 -0.57 2.42 -9.66
CA LEU A 15 -0.90 1.16 -10.34
C LEU A 15 -2.08 1.28 -11.32
N GLY A 16 -2.42 2.50 -11.77
CA GLY A 16 -3.49 2.72 -12.76
C GLY A 16 -4.89 2.43 -12.22
N GLY A 17 -5.13 2.65 -10.94
CA GLY A 17 -6.40 2.39 -10.25
C GLY A 17 -6.64 0.92 -9.86
N ARG A 18 -5.69 0.02 -10.14
CA ARG A 18 -5.83 -1.42 -9.85
C ARG A 18 -4.53 -1.96 -9.25
N PRO A 19 -4.54 -2.49 -8.02
CA PRO A 19 -5.67 -2.72 -7.12
C PRO A 19 -6.18 -1.43 -6.45
N SER A 20 -7.51 -1.36 -6.23
CA SER A 20 -8.15 -0.24 -5.53
C SER A 20 -7.70 -0.14 -4.05
N PRO A 21 -7.90 1.00 -3.38
CA PRO A 21 -7.54 1.15 -1.96
C PRO A 21 -8.26 0.13 -1.06
N ALA A 22 -9.51 -0.22 -1.39
CA ALA A 22 -10.27 -1.25 -0.69
C ALA A 22 -9.66 -2.64 -0.91
N ALA A 23 -9.23 -2.97 -2.14
CA ALA A 23 -8.54 -4.22 -2.42
C ALA A 23 -7.20 -4.31 -1.68
N LEU A 24 -6.44 -3.21 -1.57
CA LEU A 24 -5.24 -3.12 -0.74
C LEU A 24 -5.53 -3.38 0.75
N ALA A 25 -6.64 -2.87 1.27
CA ALA A 25 -7.07 -3.16 2.64
C ALA A 25 -7.43 -4.64 2.84
N VAL A 26 -8.10 -5.28 1.88
CA VAL A 26 -8.41 -6.73 1.94
C VAL A 26 -7.14 -7.56 1.86
N MET A 27 -6.22 -7.22 0.95
CA MET A 27 -4.93 -7.89 0.81
C MET A 27 -4.13 -7.83 2.11
N ARG A 28 -4.08 -6.66 2.75
CA ARG A 28 -3.47 -6.46 4.06
C ARG A 28 -4.03 -7.40 5.12
N THR A 29 -5.36 -7.53 5.20
CA THR A 29 -6.03 -8.43 6.14
C THR A 29 -5.71 -9.89 5.86
N ARG A 30 -5.49 -10.25 4.59
CA ARG A 30 -5.11 -11.61 4.16
C ARG A 30 -3.60 -11.89 4.22
N GLY A 31 -2.78 -10.94 4.67
CA GLY A 31 -1.32 -11.05 4.66
C GLY A 31 -0.71 -11.11 3.25
N LYS A 32 -1.43 -10.62 2.24
CA LYS A 32 -0.97 -10.52 0.84
C LYS A 32 -0.71 -9.05 0.49
N GLY A 33 0.00 -8.81 -0.62
CA GLY A 33 0.22 -7.47 -1.16
C GLY A 33 1.54 -6.81 -0.71
N PRO A 34 1.73 -5.51 -1.00
CA PRO A 34 2.95 -4.80 -0.67
C PRO A 34 3.10 -4.61 0.84
N ARG A 35 4.36 -4.55 1.32
CA ARG A 35 4.64 -4.26 2.73
C ARG A 35 4.07 -2.89 3.13
N PHE A 36 3.66 -2.80 4.39
CA PHE A 36 3.01 -1.62 4.92
C PHE A 36 3.44 -1.37 6.36
N VAL A 37 3.32 -0.12 6.78
CA VAL A 37 3.57 0.33 8.15
C VAL A 37 2.30 0.95 8.71
N LYS A 38 1.94 0.58 9.94
CA LYS A 38 0.84 1.22 10.68
C LYS A 38 1.40 2.45 11.37
N LEU A 39 0.77 3.60 11.14
CA LEU A 39 1.12 4.84 11.79
C LEU A 39 0.43 4.92 13.17
N GLY A 40 1.21 5.27 14.18
CA GLY A 40 0.73 5.48 15.54
C GLY A 40 0.70 4.22 16.41
N ALA A 41 0.50 4.46 17.71
CA ALA A 41 0.42 3.42 18.72
C ALA A 41 -0.91 2.64 18.61
N LYS A 42 -0.86 1.34 18.88
CA LYS A 42 -2.07 0.53 19.01
C LYS A 42 -2.85 1.03 20.22
N ILE A 43 -4.11 1.42 20.02
CA ILE A 43 -4.99 1.81 21.12
C ILE A 43 -5.39 0.51 21.85
N PRO A 44 -5.04 0.35 23.14
CA PRO A 44 -5.43 -0.82 23.91
C PRO A 44 -6.96 -0.86 24.07
N GLY A 45 -7.56 -2.04 23.96
CA GLY A 45 -9.02 -2.23 24.07
C GLY A 45 -9.81 -2.04 22.77
N CYS A 46 -9.25 -1.45 21.72
CA CYS A 46 -9.91 -1.41 20.41
C CYS A 46 -9.79 -2.77 19.69
N ARG A 47 -10.94 -3.42 19.45
CA ARG A 47 -11.03 -4.67 18.68
C ARG A 47 -10.64 -4.47 17.20
N ASN A 48 -10.99 -3.32 16.63
CA ASN A 48 -10.61 -2.95 15.27
C ASN A 48 -9.39 -2.02 15.28
N ASP A 49 -8.33 -2.46 14.61
CA ASP A 49 -7.14 -1.65 14.37
C ASP A 49 -7.41 -0.70 13.20
N THR A 50 -7.89 0.50 13.51
CA THR A 50 -8.22 1.57 12.55
C THR A 50 -7.02 2.46 12.21
N ARG A 51 -5.80 2.07 12.61
CA ARG A 51 -4.62 2.90 12.40
C ARG A 51 -4.41 3.21 10.92
N PRO A 52 -4.06 4.47 10.58
CA PRO A 52 -3.68 4.82 9.23
C PRO A 52 -2.46 3.99 8.82
N VAL A 53 -2.43 3.60 7.55
CA VAL A 53 -1.36 2.76 7.00
C VAL A 53 -0.68 3.48 5.85
N ARG A 54 0.64 3.34 5.81
CA ARG A 54 1.48 3.81 4.72
C ARG A 54 2.24 2.66 4.10
N TYR A 55 2.56 2.82 2.83
CA TYR A 55 3.30 1.86 2.04
C TYR A 55 4.64 2.48 1.64
N PRO A 56 5.78 1.89 2.01
CA PRO A 56 7.07 2.35 1.52
C PRO A 56 7.12 2.22 0.00
N VAL A 57 7.44 3.31 -0.71
CA VAL A 57 7.44 3.34 -2.19
C VAL A 57 8.29 2.21 -2.77
N LYS A 58 9.49 2.01 -2.22
CA LYS A 58 10.40 0.94 -2.65
C LYS A 58 9.77 -0.45 -2.58
N GLU A 59 9.00 -0.74 -1.52
CA GLU A 59 8.34 -2.02 -1.34
C GLU A 59 7.13 -2.17 -2.27
N VAL A 60 6.42 -1.08 -2.55
CA VAL A 60 5.32 -1.06 -3.53
C VAL A 60 5.84 -1.34 -4.92
N VAL A 61 6.89 -0.64 -5.35
CA VAL A 61 7.51 -0.84 -6.68
C VAL A 61 8.05 -2.25 -6.81
N ARG A 62 8.76 -2.75 -5.80
CA ARG A 62 9.28 -4.12 -5.78
C ARG A 62 8.14 -5.14 -5.91
N TRP A 63 7.09 -4.99 -5.10
CA TRP A 63 5.93 -5.88 -5.16
C TRP A 63 5.24 -5.82 -6.52
N ALA A 64 5.07 -4.63 -7.10
CA ALA A 64 4.46 -4.45 -8.41
C ALA A 64 5.28 -5.17 -9.50
N MET A 65 6.61 -5.03 -9.49
CA MET A 65 7.52 -5.75 -10.38
C MET A 65 7.43 -7.27 -10.22
N GLU A 66 7.42 -7.78 -8.97
CA GLU A 66 7.31 -9.21 -8.66
C GLU A 66 5.96 -9.81 -9.13
N ASN A 67 4.91 -9.00 -9.23
CA ASN A 67 3.57 -9.44 -9.63
C ASN A 67 3.22 -9.07 -11.09
N GLY A 68 4.16 -8.52 -11.86
CA GLY A 68 3.91 -8.08 -13.24
C GLY A 68 2.87 -6.97 -13.36
N LEU A 69 2.62 -6.23 -12.27
CA LEU A 69 1.70 -5.09 -12.27
C LEU A 69 2.42 -3.92 -12.95
N GLN A 70 2.00 -3.60 -14.18
CA GLN A 70 2.54 -2.47 -14.91
C GLN A 70 2.24 -1.17 -14.14
N SER A 71 3.30 -0.45 -13.79
CA SER A 71 3.18 0.97 -13.46
C SER A 71 2.65 1.64 -14.73
N GLN A 72 1.56 2.41 -14.66
CA GLN A 72 1.23 3.26 -15.80
C GLN A 72 2.31 4.35 -15.86
N THR A 73 3.39 4.05 -16.57
CA THR A 73 4.24 5.08 -17.17
C THR A 73 3.29 5.86 -18.04
N ILE A 74 2.89 7.04 -17.58
CA ILE A 74 2.11 7.99 -18.37
C ILE A 74 2.95 8.19 -19.63
N ALA A 75 2.49 7.63 -20.74
CA ALA A 75 3.12 7.85 -22.03
C ALA A 75 3.12 9.36 -22.27
N ALA A 76 4.31 9.88 -22.54
CA ALA A 76 4.62 11.30 -22.74
C ALA A 76 3.76 11.97 -23.81
#